data_AF-A0A653BXC1-F1
#
_entry.id   AF-A0A653BXC1-F1
#
_cell.length_a   1.000
_cell.length_b   1.000
_cell.length_c   1.000
_cell.angle_alpha   90.00
_cell.angle_beta   90.00
_cell.angle_gamma   90.00
#
_symmetry.space_group_name_H-M   'P 1'
#
loop_
_entity.id
_entity.type
_entity.pdbx_description
1 polymer ?
#
loop_
_entity_poly.entity_id
_entity_poly.type
_entity_poly.pdbx_seq_one_letter_code
_entity_poly.pdbx_strand_id
1 'polypeptide(L)'
;MLSSTILSGVKTSIRSGVSSRNIGILAPCLQKATDPIQQLFIDKIREYKSKSNNGKNLVEPSPDLEKELKTELEKIARQFGGGPGVDMTKFPTFKFQDPVIDPINLEK
;
A
#
# COMPACT_ATOMS: atom_id res chain seq x y z
N MET A 1 -44.94 6.70 9.29
CA MET A 1 -44.92 5.98 10.59
C MET A 1 -45.25 4.49 10.47
N LEU A 2 -46.06 4.03 9.49
CA LEU A 2 -46.27 2.59 9.26
C LEU A 2 -45.06 1.85 8.67
N SER A 3 -44.25 2.51 7.86
CA SER A 3 -43.06 1.91 7.23
C SER A 3 -41.97 1.54 8.24
N SER A 4 -41.78 2.34 9.29
CA SER A 4 -40.80 2.07 10.35
C SER A 4 -41.20 0.91 11.23
N THR A 5 -42.49 0.71 11.51
CA THR A 5 -43.02 -0.42 12.29
C THR A 5 -43.00 -1.73 11.51
N ILE A 6 -43.25 -1.69 10.20
CA ILE A 6 -43.11 -2.87 9.33
C ILE A 6 -41.64 -3.28 9.22
N LEU A 7 -40.74 -2.30 9.03
CA LEU A 7 -39.31 -2.58 8.93
C LEU A 7 -38.70 -3.08 10.25
N SER A 8 -39.16 -2.58 11.41
CA SER A 8 -38.74 -3.09 12.72
C SER A 8 -39.27 -4.49 13.00
N GLY A 9 -40.50 -4.80 12.57
CA GLY A 9 -41.08 -6.15 12.65
C GLY A 9 -40.27 -7.17 11.85
N VAL A 10 -39.94 -6.86 10.60
CA VAL A 10 -39.14 -7.74 9.72
C VAL A 10 -37.73 -7.97 10.28
N LYS A 11 -37.06 -6.92 10.79
CA LYS A 11 -35.74 -7.05 11.43
C LYS A 11 -35.80 -7.96 12.66
N THR A 12 -36.87 -7.88 13.46
CA THR A 12 -37.04 -8.71 14.66
C THR A 12 -37.31 -10.17 14.31
N SER A 13 -38.13 -10.44 13.29
CA SER A 13 -38.42 -11.80 12.80
C SER A 13 -37.20 -12.47 12.16
N ILE A 14 -36.39 -11.74 11.38
CA ILE A 14 -35.15 -12.26 10.80
C ILE A 14 -34.11 -12.56 11.90
N ARG A 15 -33.96 -11.65 12.87
CA ARG A 15 -33.05 -11.85 14.02
C ARG A 15 -33.46 -13.03 14.89
N SER A 16 -34.76 -13.20 15.15
CA SER A 16 -35.28 -14.31 15.95
C SER A 16 -35.19 -15.64 15.19
N GLY A 17 -35.56 -15.71 13.91
CA GLY A 17 -35.62 -16.97 13.16
C GLY A 17 -34.27 -17.50 12.69
N VAL A 18 -33.35 -16.62 12.27
CA VAL A 18 -32.06 -17.02 11.68
C VAL A 18 -30.98 -17.18 12.73
N SER A 19 -30.93 -16.34 13.77
CA SER A 19 -29.90 -16.44 14.82
C SER A 19 -30.19 -17.49 15.89
N SER A 20 -31.45 -17.93 16.08
CA SER A 20 -31.78 -18.93 17.12
C SER A 20 -31.69 -20.39 16.65
N ARG A 21 -31.74 -20.66 15.34
CA ARG A 21 -31.75 -22.03 14.79
C ARG A 21 -30.42 -22.53 14.24
N ASN A 22 -29.44 -21.64 14.06
CA ASN A 22 -28.10 -21.97 13.58
C ASN A 22 -27.01 -21.52 14.56
N ILE A 23 -27.25 -21.68 15.87
CA ILE A 23 -26.30 -21.28 16.91
C ILE A 23 -24.97 -22.01 16.74
N GLY A 24 -24.94 -23.29 16.32
CA GLY A 24 -23.69 -24.03 16.12
C GLY A 24 -22.81 -23.52 14.97
N ILE A 25 -23.41 -23.08 13.86
CA ILE A 25 -22.67 -22.59 12.68
C ILE A 25 -22.29 -21.11 12.86
N LEU A 26 -23.13 -20.32 13.55
CA LEU A 26 -22.88 -18.90 13.83
C LEU A 26 -22.12 -18.66 15.15
N ALA A 27 -21.97 -19.67 16.01
CA ALA A 27 -21.26 -19.54 17.30
C ALA A 27 -19.81 -19.05 17.13
N PRO A 28 -19.01 -19.58 16.19
CA PRO A 28 -17.65 -19.07 15.97
C PRO A 28 -17.63 -17.62 15.47
N CYS A 29 -18.68 -17.19 14.75
CA CYS A 29 -18.81 -15.81 14.25
C CYS A 29 -19.31 -14.83 15.33
N LEU A 30 -20.00 -15.33 16.37
CA LEU A 30 -20.55 -14.56 17.49
C LEU A 30 -19.67 -14.61 18.75
N GLN A 31 -18.75 -15.58 18.86
CA GLN A 31 -17.77 -15.63 19.92
C GLN A 31 -16.77 -14.49 19.74
N LYS A 32 -16.80 -13.53 20.67
CA LYS A 32 -15.60 -12.74 20.96
C LYS A 32 -14.47 -13.73 21.23
N ALA A 33 -13.31 -13.48 20.65
CA ALA A 33 -12.13 -14.31 20.82
C ALA A 33 -11.95 -14.66 22.31
N THR A 34 -11.99 -15.95 22.62
CA THR A 34 -12.07 -16.47 23.99
C THR A 34 -10.79 -16.17 24.78
N ASP A 35 -9.68 -15.99 24.06
CA ASP A 35 -8.37 -15.62 24.58
C ASP A 35 -8.07 -14.14 24.23
N PRO A 36 -7.70 -13.32 25.22
CA PRO A 36 -7.20 -11.95 25.01
C PRO A 36 -6.14 -11.83 23.91
N ILE A 37 -5.26 -12.82 23.73
CA ILE A 37 -4.21 -12.80 22.70
C ILE A 37 -4.82 -12.90 21.29
N GLN A 38 -5.82 -13.77 21.12
CA GLN A 38 -6.53 -13.92 19.84
C GLN A 38 -7.31 -12.64 19.50
N GLN A 39 -7.86 -11.96 20.52
CA GLN A 39 -8.51 -10.67 20.32
C GLN A 39 -7.51 -9.62 19.82
N LEU A 40 -6.34 -9.51 20.46
CA LEU A 40 -5.27 -8.59 20.04
C LEU A 40 -4.80 -8.88 18.61
N PHE A 41 -4.67 -10.15 18.22
CA PHE A 41 -4.29 -10.53 16.87
C PHE A 41 -5.32 -10.04 15.83
N ILE A 42 -6.61 -10.29 16.09
CA ILE A 42 -7.70 -9.83 15.21
C ILE A 42 -7.73 -8.30 15.14
N ASP A 43 -7.56 -7.63 16.28
CA ASP A 43 -7.57 -6.17 16.34
C ASP A 43 -6.40 -5.58 15.55
N LYS A 44 -5.21 -6.20 15.59
CA LYS A 44 -4.06 -5.81 14.77
C LYS A 44 -4.26 -6.06 13.28
N ILE A 45 -4.93 -7.16 12.89
CA ILE A 45 -5.32 -7.39 11.48
C ILE A 45 -6.28 -6.30 11.01
N ARG A 46 -7.28 -5.95 11.81
CA ARG A 46 -8.24 -4.89 11.47
C ARG A 46 -7.57 -3.54 11.36
N GLU A 47 -6.69 -3.20 12.30
CA GLU A 47 -5.90 -1.97 12.30
C GLU A 47 -5.03 -1.89 11.03
N TYR A 48 -4.28 -2.96 10.71
CA TYR A 48 -3.49 -3.03 9.48
C TYR A 48 -4.37 -2.85 8.25
N LYS A 49 -5.51 -3.55 8.17
CA LYS A 49 -6.43 -3.44 7.02
C LYS A 49 -6.89 -1.99 6.82
N SER A 50 -7.22 -1.27 7.89
CA SER A 50 -7.59 0.15 7.79
C SER A 50 -6.44 1.07 7.39
N LYS A 51 -5.21 0.80 7.86
CA LYS A 51 -4.04 1.65 7.61
C LYS A 51 -3.33 1.35 6.29
N SER A 52 -3.46 0.13 5.77
CA SER A 52 -2.65 -0.36 4.65
C SER A 52 -2.84 0.42 3.35
N ASN A 53 -3.97 1.09 3.13
CA ASN A 53 -4.27 1.90 1.94
C ASN A 53 -3.82 1.25 0.59
N ASN A 54 -3.85 -0.09 0.52
CA ASN A 54 -3.30 -0.91 -0.56
C ASN A 54 -1.88 -0.53 -1.02
N GLY A 55 -1.04 -0.01 -0.12
CA GLY A 55 0.36 0.34 -0.40
C GLY A 55 0.55 1.52 -1.36
N LYS A 56 -0.49 2.29 -1.66
CA LYS A 56 -0.38 3.41 -2.62
C LYS A 56 0.37 4.60 -2.07
N ASN A 57 0.15 4.89 -0.79
CA ASN A 57 0.70 6.05 -0.10
C ASN A 57 1.37 5.61 1.19
N LEU A 58 2.27 6.46 1.69
CA LEU A 58 2.78 6.32 3.05
C LEU A 58 1.61 6.34 4.05
N VAL A 59 1.71 5.50 5.07
CA VAL A 59 0.73 5.49 6.16
C VAL A 59 0.99 6.72 7.02
N GLU A 60 -0.02 7.58 7.15
CA GLU A 60 0.03 8.80 7.99
C GLU A 60 1.29 9.67 7.70
N PRO A 61 1.43 10.20 6.47
CA PRO A 61 2.62 10.98 6.12
C PRO A 61 2.66 12.29 6.91
N SER A 62 3.74 12.47 7.68
CA SER A 62 4.11 13.77 8.24
C SER A 62 4.78 14.62 7.14
N PRO A 63 4.57 15.95 7.10
CA PRO A 63 5.25 16.82 6.15
C PRO A 63 6.77 16.73 6.22
N ASP A 64 7.35 16.34 7.35
CA ASP A 64 8.79 16.15 7.48
C ASP A 64 9.27 14.86 6.82
N LEU A 65 8.48 13.78 6.89
CA LEU A 65 8.79 12.50 6.24
C LEU A 65 8.72 12.64 4.72
N GLU A 66 7.74 13.39 4.19
CA GLU A 66 7.67 13.66 2.76
C GLU A 66 8.86 14.48 2.25
N LYS A 67 9.37 15.42 3.05
CA LYS A 67 10.58 16.19 2.72
C LYS A 67 11.82 15.29 2.73
N GLU A 68 11.95 14.43 3.72
CA GLU A 68 13.05 13.46 3.81
C GLU A 68 13.05 12.54 2.59
N LEU A 69 11.89 11.98 2.24
CA LEU A 69 11.73 11.13 1.05
C LEU A 69 12.14 11.86 -0.23
N LYS A 70 11.71 13.12 -0.42
CA LYS A 70 12.12 13.93 -1.58
C LYS A 70 13.62 14.17 -1.60
N THR A 71 14.22 14.49 -0.45
CA THR A 71 15.64 14.77 -0.31
C THR A 71 16.49 13.55 -0.65
N GLU A 72 16.12 12.37 -0.14
CA GLU A 72 16.82 11.12 -0.43
C GLU A 72 16.65 10.71 -1.90
N LEU A 73 15.46 10.88 -2.48
CA LEU A 73 15.24 10.64 -3.92
C LEU A 73 16.11 11.56 -4.77
N GLU A 74 16.21 12.85 -4.46
CA GLU A 74 17.10 13.78 -5.19
C GLU A 74 18.58 13.39 -5.07
N LYS A 75 19.01 12.96 -3.89
CA LYS A 75 20.39 12.52 -3.66
C LYS A 75 20.72 11.28 -4.50
N ILE A 76 19.84 10.29 -4.53
CA ILE A 76 19.97 9.11 -5.37
C ILE A 76 20.01 9.52 -6.85
N ALA A 77 19.08 10.38 -7.27
CA ALA A 77 18.98 10.82 -8.65
C ALA A 77 20.28 11.52 -9.12
N ARG A 78 20.87 12.38 -8.27
CA ARG A 78 22.19 12.99 -8.55
C ARG A 78 23.33 11.97 -8.64
N GLN A 79 23.35 10.95 -7.78
CA GLN A 79 24.40 9.93 -7.79
C GLN A 79 24.37 9.05 -9.04
N PHE A 80 23.17 8.72 -9.53
CA PHE A 80 22.99 7.79 -10.66
C PHE A 80 22.67 8.48 -11.99
N GLY A 81 22.91 9.80 -12.09
CA GLY A 81 22.73 10.56 -13.34
C GLY A 81 21.27 10.85 -13.71
N GLY A 82 20.31 10.56 -12.82
CA GLY A 82 18.92 10.97 -12.92
C GLY A 82 18.76 12.44 -12.54
N GLY A 83 19.16 13.35 -13.41
CA GLY A 83 18.96 14.79 -13.21
C GLY A 83 17.55 15.26 -13.63
N PRO A 84 17.23 16.55 -13.38
CA PRO A 84 16.06 17.18 -13.99
C PRO A 84 16.13 17.02 -15.52
N GLY A 85 15.09 16.42 -16.11
CA GLY A 85 14.99 16.17 -17.55
C GLY A 85 15.54 14.82 -18.03
N VAL A 86 16.13 14.00 -17.14
CA VAL A 86 16.57 12.64 -17.47
C VAL A 86 15.47 11.64 -17.10
N ASP A 87 14.92 10.98 -18.10
CA ASP A 87 13.94 9.92 -17.90
C ASP A 87 14.63 8.61 -17.54
N MET A 88 14.67 8.29 -16.25
CA MET A 88 15.29 7.07 -15.71
C MET A 88 14.57 5.78 -16.14
N THR A 89 13.38 5.86 -16.75
CA THR A 89 12.69 4.68 -17.30
C THR A 89 13.21 4.31 -18.70
N LYS A 90 13.90 5.23 -19.37
CA LYS A 90 14.47 5.01 -20.70
C LYS A 90 15.93 4.60 -20.58
N PHE A 91 16.29 3.59 -21.37
CA PHE A 91 17.66 3.15 -21.49
C PHE A 91 18.52 4.23 -22.19
N PRO A 92 19.78 4.46 -21.78
CA PRO A 92 20.64 5.47 -22.39
C PRO A 92 20.93 5.17 -23.85
N THR A 93 21.02 6.22 -24.66
CA THR A 93 21.48 6.11 -26.05
C THR A 93 23.00 6.26 -26.09
N PHE A 94 23.69 5.21 -26.53
CA PHE A 94 25.13 5.25 -26.71
C PHE A 94 25.48 5.89 -28.06
N LYS A 95 26.35 6.90 -28.03
CA LYS A 95 27.01 7.44 -29.23
C LYS A 95 28.48 7.08 -29.13
N PHE A 96 28.95 6.23 -30.02
CA PHE A 96 30.35 5.88 -30.14
C PHE A 96 31.01 6.88 -31.09
N GLN A 97 32.07 7.56 -30.62
CA GLN A 97 32.91 8.37 -31.50
C GLN A 97 34.11 7.52 -31.92
N ASP A 98 34.48 7.61 -33.19
CA ASP A 98 35.65 6.90 -33.70
C ASP A 98 36.91 7.43 -33.01
N PRO A 99 37.85 6.55 -32.62
CA PRO A 99 39.09 6.96 -32.01
C PRO A 99 39.91 7.78 -33.01
N VAL A 100 40.35 8.98 -32.60
CA VAL A 100 41.32 9.77 -33.36
C VAL A 100 42.67 9.07 -33.23
N ILE A 101 43.16 8.51 -34.33
CA ILE A 101 44.48 7.87 -34.39
C ILE A 101 45.51 8.95 -34.67
N ASP A 102 46.46 9.14 -33.76
CA ASP A 102 47.60 10.02 -34.00
C ASP A 102 48.49 9.44 -35.12
N PRO A 103 48.94 10.28 -36.08
CA PRO A 103 49.76 9.81 -37.18
C PRO A 103 51.09 9.27 -36.65
N ILE A 104 51.44 8.05 -37.06
CA ILE A 104 52.74 7.44 -36.77
C ILE A 104 53.80 8.29 -37.48
N ASN A 105 54.68 8.93 -36.71
CA ASN A 105 55.85 9.64 -37.21
C ASN A 105 56.78 8.63 -37.90
N LEU A 106 56.61 8.43 -39.20
CA LEU A 106 57.63 7.80 -40.04
C LEU A 106 58.68 8.87 -40.33
N GLU A 107 59.71 8.92 -39.48
CA GLU A 107 60.94 9.65 -39.80
C GLU A 107 61.50 9.11 -41.12
N LYS A 108 61.77 10.04 -42.04
CA LYS A 108 62.15 9.79 -43.43
C LYS A 108 63.65 9.58 -43.57
#